data_AF-A0A962WEM5-F1
#
_entry.id   AF-A0A962WEM5-F1
#
_cell.length_a   1.000
_cell.length_b   1.000
_cell.length_c   1.000
_cell.angle_alpha   90.00
_cell.angle_beta   90.00
_cell.angle_gamma   90.00
#
_symmetry.space_group_name_H-M   'P 1'
#
loop_
_entity.id
_entity.type
_entity.pdbx_description
1 polymer ?
#
loop_
_entity_poly.entity_id
_entity_poly.type
_entity_poly.pdbx_seq_one_letter_code
_entity_poly.pdbx_strand_id
1 'polypeptide(L)'
;GGKGLFVKELEVGMLEGIADIAVHSMKDVPMEFPDGLHLAVVLEREDPRDAFVSNSIADFDSLPQNARVGTSSLRRQCQLMERRPDLEILTLRGNVNTRLAKLDAGDFDAIILAAAGLKRLGFADRITAEITPEQSLPAIAQGAIGIECRSDDARVNGLLACLDHPDTHTRVRAERAMNERLHGGCQVPIAGYATLDGDQIHLRGLVGRPDGSHVIRGEIHGAARDAVTLGQALADDLLARGAGAILAELGEQH
;
A
#
# COMPACT_ATOMS: atom_id res chain seq x y z
N GLY A 1 10.42 8.72 -14.37
CA GLY A 1 11.20 7.79 -13.54
C GLY A 1 10.25 6.83 -12.87
N GLY A 2 10.37 5.53 -13.15
CA GLY A 2 9.59 4.49 -12.47
C GLY A 2 10.08 4.27 -11.04
N LYS A 3 9.21 3.79 -10.14
CA LYS A 3 9.54 3.59 -8.71
C LYS A 3 10.69 2.61 -8.46
N GLY A 4 10.83 1.56 -9.29
CA GLY A 4 11.96 0.62 -9.19
C GLY A 4 13.32 1.27 -9.42
N LEU A 5 13.37 2.44 -10.06
CA LEU A 5 14.62 3.18 -10.26
C LEU A 5 15.17 3.73 -8.94
N PHE A 6 14.31 4.18 -8.02
CA PHE A 6 14.74 4.75 -6.74
C PHE A 6 15.26 3.70 -5.77
N VAL A 7 14.64 2.51 -5.73
CA VAL A 7 15.09 1.41 -4.88
C VAL A 7 16.45 0.90 -5.36
N LYS A 8 16.62 0.76 -6.68
CA LYS A 8 17.87 0.26 -7.28
C LYS A 8 19.10 1.12 -6.94
N GLU A 9 18.97 2.44 -6.92
CA GLU A 9 20.08 3.33 -6.53
C GLU A 9 20.49 3.14 -5.07
N LEU A 10 19.54 2.87 -4.17
CA LEU A 10 19.79 2.57 -2.76
C LEU A 10 20.46 1.20 -2.59
N GLU A 11 19.95 0.18 -3.29
CA GLU A 11 20.51 -1.18 -3.30
C GLU A 11 21.97 -1.19 -3.77
N VAL A 12 22.27 -0.50 -4.88
CA VAL A 12 23.64 -0.35 -5.39
C VAL A 12 24.53 0.35 -4.36
N GLY A 13 24.05 1.44 -3.75
CA GLY A 13 24.80 2.15 -2.71
C GLY A 13 25.13 1.27 -1.50
N MET A 14 24.23 0.37 -1.10
CA MET A 14 24.49 -0.58 0.00
C MET A 14 25.47 -1.68 -0.40
N LEU A 15 25.35 -2.24 -1.62
CA LEU A 15 26.24 -3.27 -2.12
C LEU A 15 27.67 -2.76 -2.37
N GLU A 16 27.81 -1.49 -2.78
CA GLU A 16 29.09 -0.83 -2.97
C GLU A 16 29.69 -0.27 -1.66
N GLY A 17 28.99 -0.40 -0.53
CA GLY A 17 29.44 0.08 0.78
C GLY A 17 29.40 1.61 0.94
N ILE A 18 28.68 2.32 0.06
CA ILE A 18 28.45 3.77 0.14
C ILE A 18 27.43 4.09 1.25
N ALA A 19 26.50 3.18 1.50
CA ALA A 19 25.50 3.27 2.56
C ALA A 19 25.45 1.97 3.37
N ASP A 20 24.97 2.05 4.62
CA ASP A 20 24.77 0.89 5.49
C ASP A 20 23.32 0.38 5.48
N ILE A 21 22.36 1.29 5.30
CA ILE A 21 20.93 1.00 5.35
C ILE A 21 20.17 1.81 4.30
N ALA A 22 19.01 1.30 3.91
CA ALA A 22 18.01 2.02 3.14
C ALA A 22 16.66 1.96 3.87
N VAL A 23 15.95 3.09 3.93
CA VAL A 23 14.68 3.22 4.67
C VAL A 23 13.54 3.44 3.69
N HIS A 24 12.52 2.59 3.77
CA HIS A 24 11.46 2.53 2.78
C HIS A 24 10.07 2.63 3.42
N SER A 25 9.14 3.25 2.70
CA SER A 25 7.72 2.93 2.91
C SER A 25 7.47 1.52 2.37
N MET A 26 6.98 0.60 3.20
CA MET A 26 6.91 -0.82 2.82
C MET A 26 6.05 -1.12 1.60
N LYS A 27 5.06 -0.28 1.31
CA LYS A 27 4.23 -0.39 0.09
C LYS A 27 5.00 -0.16 -1.22
N ASP A 28 6.18 0.44 -1.14
CA ASP A 28 7.05 0.77 -2.27
C ASP A 28 8.25 -0.20 -2.39
N VAL A 29 8.39 -1.14 -1.45
CA VAL A 29 9.48 -2.13 -1.40
C VAL A 29 9.14 -3.31 -2.31
N PRO A 30 10.02 -3.70 -3.24
CA PRO A 30 9.81 -4.88 -4.09
C PRO A 30 9.65 -6.16 -3.26
N MET A 31 9.12 -7.21 -3.87
CA MET A 31 8.91 -8.49 -3.18
C MET A 31 10.23 -9.24 -3.01
N GLU A 32 11.06 -9.19 -4.05
CA GLU A 32 12.39 -9.78 -4.11
C GLU A 32 13.45 -8.72 -3.83
N PHE A 33 14.54 -9.15 -3.20
CA PHE A 33 15.73 -8.35 -2.96
C PHE A 33 16.91 -8.94 -3.76
N PRO A 34 17.87 -8.11 -4.21
CA PRO A 34 19.12 -8.61 -4.75
C PRO A 34 19.87 -9.50 -3.76
N ASP A 35 20.65 -10.45 -4.27
CA ASP A 35 21.53 -11.27 -3.45
C ASP A 35 22.43 -10.39 -2.56
N GLY A 36 22.51 -10.73 -1.27
CA GLY A 36 23.28 -9.98 -0.28
C GLY A 36 22.51 -8.88 0.44
N LEU A 37 21.29 -8.55 0.03
CA LEU A 37 20.41 -7.60 0.72
C LEU A 37 19.20 -8.30 1.34
N HIS A 38 18.66 -7.74 2.42
CA HIS A 38 17.42 -8.20 3.01
C HIS A 38 16.65 -7.08 3.72
N LEU A 39 15.35 -7.31 3.93
CA LEU A 39 14.56 -6.51 4.87
C LEU A 39 14.91 -6.92 6.31
N ALA A 40 15.72 -6.12 6.99
CA ALA A 40 16.21 -6.43 8.32
C ALA A 40 15.13 -6.28 9.39
N VAL A 41 14.39 -5.17 9.35
CA VAL A 41 13.35 -4.86 10.35
C VAL A 41 12.16 -4.15 9.73
N VAL A 42 11.00 -4.32 10.37
CA VAL A 42 9.77 -3.59 10.08
C VAL A 42 9.32 -2.86 11.34
N LEU A 43 9.30 -1.53 11.27
CA LEU A 43 8.96 -0.67 12.41
C LEU A 43 7.47 -0.77 12.75
N GLU A 44 7.11 -0.22 13.91
CA GLU A 44 5.71 -0.07 14.32
C GLU A 44 4.87 0.61 13.23
N ARG A 45 3.68 0.07 12.97
CA ARG A 45 2.84 0.50 11.86
C ARG A 45 2.07 1.75 12.26
N GLU A 46 2.28 2.82 11.52
CA GLU A 46 1.43 4.00 11.61
C GLU A 46 0.08 3.73 10.92
N ASP A 47 -0.85 4.67 11.03
CA ASP A 47 -2.19 4.58 10.44
C ASP A 47 -2.19 4.04 8.98
N PRO A 48 -2.72 2.82 8.75
CA PRO A 48 -2.69 2.18 7.44
C PRO A 48 -3.78 2.69 6.50
N ARG A 49 -4.72 3.52 6.98
CA ARG A 49 -5.88 3.96 6.21
C ARG A 49 -5.53 4.94 5.10
N ASP A 50 -6.39 4.96 4.10
CA ASP A 50 -6.45 6.07 3.17
C ASP A 50 -7.13 7.27 3.83
N ALA A 51 -6.71 8.47 3.46
CA ALA A 51 -7.25 9.74 3.95
C ALA A 51 -7.98 10.45 2.81
N PHE A 52 -9.21 10.86 3.10
CA PHE A 52 -9.96 11.81 2.31
C PHE A 52 -9.49 13.22 2.67
N VAL A 53 -9.11 14.00 1.66
CA VAL A 53 -8.61 15.36 1.82
C VAL A 53 -9.40 16.27 0.89
N SER A 54 -10.14 17.21 1.46
CA SER A 54 -10.89 18.24 0.75
C SER A 54 -10.83 19.55 1.53
N ASN A 55 -10.97 20.66 0.80
CA ASN A 55 -11.03 22.00 1.39
C ASN A 55 -12.44 22.40 1.84
N SER A 56 -13.49 21.75 1.31
CA SER A 56 -14.88 22.17 1.49
C SER A 56 -15.87 21.03 1.74
N ILE A 57 -15.50 19.78 1.47
CA ILE A 57 -16.38 18.62 1.60
C ILE A 57 -15.96 17.83 2.84
N ALA A 58 -16.92 17.39 3.64
CA ALA A 58 -16.65 16.77 4.95
C ALA A 58 -16.11 15.33 4.84
N ASP A 59 -16.61 14.55 3.88
CA ASP A 59 -16.25 13.15 3.72
C ASP A 59 -16.52 12.65 2.29
N PHE A 60 -16.13 11.40 2.03
CA PHE A 60 -16.32 10.75 0.74
C PHE A 60 -17.80 10.62 0.33
N ASP A 61 -18.69 10.32 1.28
CA ASP A 61 -20.10 10.09 0.98
C ASP A 61 -20.83 11.42 0.65
N SER A 62 -20.29 12.54 1.13
CA SER A 62 -20.77 13.91 0.87
C SER A 62 -20.32 14.51 -0.46
N LEU A 63 -19.54 13.79 -1.28
CA LEU A 63 -19.12 14.26 -2.60
C LEU A 63 -20.35 14.49 -3.51
N PRO A 64 -20.46 15.66 -4.18
CA PRO A 64 -21.52 15.90 -5.15
C PRO A 64 -21.38 14.97 -6.36
N GLN A 65 -22.45 14.86 -7.14
CA GLN A 65 -22.42 14.10 -8.38
C GLN A 65 -21.35 14.65 -9.34
N ASN A 66 -20.59 13.76 -10.01
CA ASN A 66 -19.49 14.13 -10.91
C ASN A 66 -18.34 14.89 -10.25
N ALA A 67 -18.16 14.78 -8.91
CA ALA A 67 -17.02 15.39 -8.25
C ALA A 67 -15.69 14.83 -8.77
N ARG A 68 -14.70 15.72 -8.90
CA ARG A 68 -13.34 15.43 -9.38
C ARG A 68 -12.48 14.96 -8.23
N VAL A 69 -12.12 13.67 -8.23
CA VAL A 69 -11.33 13.06 -7.16
C VAL A 69 -9.93 12.70 -7.66
N GLY A 70 -8.90 13.25 -7.01
CA GLY A 70 -7.51 13.07 -7.40
C GLY A 70 -6.85 11.82 -6.81
N THR A 71 -6.49 10.86 -7.66
CA THR A 71 -5.62 9.72 -7.32
C THR A 71 -5.01 9.10 -8.58
N SER A 72 -3.78 8.58 -8.47
CA SER A 72 -3.16 7.75 -9.53
C SER A 72 -3.02 6.28 -9.11
N SER A 73 -3.65 5.88 -8.01
CA SER A 73 -3.64 4.49 -7.55
C SER A 73 -4.85 3.76 -8.13
N LEU A 74 -4.61 2.75 -8.97
CA LEU A 74 -5.68 1.90 -9.51
C LEU A 74 -6.44 1.16 -8.38
N ARG A 75 -5.74 0.78 -7.30
CA ARG A 75 -6.35 0.22 -6.08
C ARG A 75 -7.39 1.16 -5.46
N ARG A 76 -7.08 2.46 -5.36
CA ARG A 76 -8.04 3.43 -4.84
C ARG A 76 -9.16 3.62 -5.85
N GLN A 77 -8.80 3.84 -7.11
CA GLN A 77 -9.74 4.10 -8.19
C GLN A 77 -10.84 3.02 -8.27
N CYS A 78 -10.48 1.73 -8.33
CA CYS A 78 -11.47 0.66 -8.45
C CYS A 78 -12.47 0.64 -7.28
N GLN A 79 -11.99 0.86 -6.05
CA GLN A 79 -12.83 0.86 -4.85
C GLN A 79 -13.73 2.09 -4.75
N LEU A 80 -13.26 3.26 -5.18
CA LEU A 80 -14.09 4.48 -5.22
C LEU A 80 -15.16 4.34 -6.31
N MET A 81 -14.78 3.89 -7.50
CA MET A 81 -15.67 3.74 -8.66
C MET A 81 -16.75 2.68 -8.43
N GLU A 82 -16.44 1.59 -7.72
CA GLU A 82 -17.44 0.59 -7.35
C GLU A 82 -18.55 1.16 -6.47
N ARG A 83 -18.22 2.10 -5.56
CA ARG A 83 -19.19 2.72 -4.65
C ARG A 83 -19.90 3.92 -5.26
N ARG A 84 -19.18 4.71 -6.06
CA ARG A 84 -19.62 5.98 -6.63
C ARG A 84 -19.17 6.07 -8.10
N PRO A 85 -19.81 5.33 -9.01
CA PRO A 85 -19.46 5.30 -10.43
C PRO A 85 -19.72 6.64 -11.14
N ASP A 86 -20.40 7.57 -10.47
CA ASP A 86 -20.63 8.94 -10.94
C ASP A 86 -19.43 9.86 -10.76
N LEU A 87 -18.40 9.48 -10.01
CA LEU A 87 -17.24 10.36 -9.76
C LEU A 87 -16.29 10.44 -10.95
N GLU A 88 -15.67 11.61 -11.12
CA GLU A 88 -14.60 11.81 -12.09
C GLU A 88 -13.24 11.55 -11.42
N ILE A 89 -12.68 10.35 -11.59
CA ILE A 89 -11.35 10.04 -11.05
C ILE A 89 -10.25 10.57 -11.96
N LEU A 90 -9.50 11.55 -11.46
CA LEU A 90 -8.46 12.25 -12.20
C LEU A 90 -7.06 11.87 -11.69
N THR A 91 -6.11 11.76 -12.61
CA THR A 91 -4.72 11.41 -12.28
C THR A 91 -4.07 12.53 -11.45
N LEU A 92 -3.51 12.15 -10.29
CA LEU A 92 -2.79 13.06 -9.40
C LEU A 92 -1.36 12.56 -9.11
N ARG A 93 -0.38 13.26 -9.69
CA ARG A 93 1.07 13.01 -9.51
C ARG A 93 1.78 14.18 -8.82
N GLY A 94 2.93 13.88 -8.22
CA GLY A 94 3.75 14.80 -7.43
C GLY A 94 4.03 14.25 -6.04
N ASN A 95 4.87 14.94 -5.26
CA ASN A 95 5.02 14.70 -3.83
C ASN A 95 3.77 15.22 -3.07
N VAL A 96 3.67 14.99 -1.76
CA VAL A 96 2.50 15.38 -0.96
C VAL A 96 2.21 16.87 -1.06
N ASN A 97 3.24 17.73 -0.95
CA ASN A 97 3.10 19.18 -1.04
C ASN A 97 2.51 19.63 -2.38
N THR A 98 3.04 19.12 -3.50
CA THR A 98 2.52 19.46 -4.84
C THR A 98 1.06 19.01 -5.01
N ARG A 99 0.69 17.88 -4.41
CA ARG A 99 -0.69 17.38 -4.49
C ARG A 99 -1.66 18.23 -3.67
N LEU A 100 -1.28 18.62 -2.46
CA LEU A 100 -2.06 19.53 -1.63
C LEU A 100 -2.20 20.91 -2.31
N ALA A 101 -1.13 21.43 -2.92
CA ALA A 101 -1.19 22.68 -3.66
C ALA A 101 -2.18 22.64 -4.85
N LYS A 102 -2.27 21.51 -5.56
CA LYS A 102 -3.27 21.33 -6.64
C LYS A 102 -4.70 21.27 -6.11
N LEU A 103 -4.92 20.62 -4.97
CA LEU A 103 -6.21 20.68 -4.29
C LEU A 103 -6.56 22.13 -3.90
N ASP A 104 -5.61 22.85 -3.34
CA ASP A 104 -5.78 24.26 -2.93
C ASP A 104 -6.04 25.20 -4.11
N ALA A 105 -5.52 24.86 -5.30
CA ALA A 105 -5.80 25.59 -6.54
C ALA A 105 -7.20 25.31 -7.13
N GLY A 106 -7.95 24.34 -6.59
CA GLY A 106 -9.28 23.97 -7.10
C GLY A 106 -9.26 23.00 -8.29
N ASP A 107 -8.10 22.36 -8.57
CA ASP A 107 -7.99 21.36 -9.63
C ASP A 107 -8.82 20.09 -9.33
N PHE A 108 -9.08 19.84 -8.04
CA PHE A 108 -9.83 18.69 -7.54
C PHE A 108 -10.81 19.14 -6.45
N ASP A 109 -11.92 18.44 -6.32
CA ASP A 109 -12.88 18.66 -5.22
C ASP A 109 -12.44 17.88 -3.97
N ALA A 110 -11.75 16.76 -4.17
CA ALA A 110 -11.04 16.02 -3.12
C ALA A 110 -9.85 15.24 -3.70
N ILE A 111 -8.89 14.87 -2.85
CA ILE A 111 -7.81 13.97 -3.20
C ILE A 111 -7.70 12.85 -2.17
N ILE A 112 -7.22 11.68 -2.59
CA ILE A 112 -6.99 10.56 -1.68
C ILE A 112 -5.49 10.38 -1.44
N LEU A 113 -5.07 10.43 -0.17
CA LEU A 113 -3.70 10.24 0.27
C LEU A 113 -3.60 9.12 1.32
N ALA A 114 -2.38 8.74 1.73
CA ALA A 114 -2.21 7.81 2.84
C ALA A 114 -2.15 8.60 4.15
N ALA A 115 -2.90 8.20 5.17
CA ALA A 115 -2.96 8.91 6.44
C ALA A 115 -1.57 9.01 7.09
N ALA A 116 -0.82 7.91 7.16
CA ALA A 116 0.56 7.91 7.65
C ALA A 116 1.49 8.92 6.96
N GLY A 117 1.33 9.13 5.65
CA GLY A 117 2.15 10.08 4.89
C GLY A 117 1.87 11.53 5.28
N LEU A 118 0.60 11.86 5.53
CA LEU A 118 0.20 13.19 6.00
C LEU A 118 0.65 13.42 7.45
N LYS A 119 0.42 12.45 8.35
CA LYS A 119 0.82 12.53 9.76
C LYS A 119 2.33 12.75 9.92
N ARG A 120 3.16 11.96 9.22
CA ARG A 120 4.63 12.07 9.26
C ARG A 120 5.17 13.41 8.76
N LEU A 121 4.47 14.07 7.84
CA LEU A 121 4.85 15.36 7.28
C LEU A 121 4.27 16.55 8.05
N GLY A 122 3.55 16.32 9.15
CA GLY A 122 2.91 17.38 9.94
C GLY A 122 1.62 17.93 9.32
N PHE A 123 1.00 17.18 8.39
CA PHE A 123 -0.26 17.55 7.73
C PHE A 123 -1.47 16.77 8.26
N ALA A 124 -1.45 16.37 9.53
CA ALA A 124 -2.57 15.66 10.14
C ALA A 124 -3.88 16.47 10.03
N ASP A 125 -3.82 17.79 10.19
CA ASP A 125 -4.97 18.70 10.08
C ASP A 125 -5.55 18.79 8.66
N ARG A 126 -4.83 18.30 7.64
CA ARG A 126 -5.35 18.21 6.27
C ARG A 126 -6.21 16.95 6.07
N ILE A 127 -6.21 16.00 7.00
CA ILE A 127 -7.07 14.82 6.93
C ILE A 127 -8.50 15.26 7.27
N THR A 128 -9.33 15.44 6.25
CA THR A 128 -10.74 15.78 6.43
C THR A 128 -11.50 14.61 7.04
N ALA A 129 -11.26 13.40 6.51
CA ALA A 129 -11.78 12.15 7.06
C ALA A 129 -10.83 10.98 6.78
N GLU A 130 -10.76 10.04 7.71
CA GLU A 130 -10.05 8.77 7.52
C GLU A 130 -11.02 7.76 6.90
N ILE A 131 -10.64 7.17 5.76
CA ILE A 131 -11.47 6.20 5.05
C ILE A 131 -11.28 4.83 5.69
N THR A 132 -12.37 4.18 6.10
CA THR A 132 -12.26 2.89 6.79
C THR A 132 -11.76 1.79 5.85
N PRO A 133 -11.13 0.71 6.35
CA PRO A 133 -10.71 -0.41 5.52
C PRO A 133 -11.85 -1.09 4.74
N GLU A 134 -13.09 -0.96 5.19
CA GLU A 134 -14.30 -1.45 4.51
C GLU A 134 -14.67 -0.56 3.31
N GLN A 135 -14.40 0.75 3.40
CA GLN A 135 -14.62 1.71 2.33
C GLN A 135 -13.47 1.74 1.31
N SER A 136 -12.22 1.63 1.78
CA SER A 136 -11.04 1.52 0.93
C SER A 136 -9.98 0.66 1.62
N LEU A 137 -9.91 -0.60 1.19
CA LEU A 137 -8.94 -1.56 1.69
C LEU A 137 -7.51 -1.05 1.39
N PRO A 138 -6.64 -0.95 2.41
CA PRO A 138 -5.29 -0.41 2.26
C PRO A 138 -4.43 -1.11 1.21
N ALA A 139 -3.41 -0.39 0.73
CA ALA A 139 -2.32 -1.02 0.01
C ALA A 139 -1.52 -1.92 0.97
N ILE A 140 -0.90 -2.95 0.38
CA ILE A 140 0.05 -3.84 1.06
C ILE A 140 1.05 -3.02 1.85
N ALA A 141 1.15 -3.31 3.14
CA ALA A 141 2.06 -2.70 4.08
C ALA A 141 1.96 -1.16 4.20
N GLN A 142 0.85 -0.54 3.79
CA GLN A 142 0.63 0.90 3.97
C GLN A 142 0.73 1.26 5.47
N GLY A 143 1.48 2.31 5.77
CA GLY A 143 1.74 2.76 7.15
C GLY A 143 3.02 2.18 7.77
N ALA A 144 3.55 1.07 7.27
CA ALA A 144 4.80 0.48 7.79
C ALA A 144 6.04 1.11 7.13
N ILE A 145 7.12 1.22 7.91
CA ILE A 145 8.47 1.53 7.44
C ILE A 145 9.31 0.26 7.56
N GLY A 146 10.07 -0.04 6.52
CA GLY A 146 11.06 -1.11 6.50
C GLY A 146 12.46 -0.56 6.37
N ILE A 147 13.42 -1.26 6.97
CA ILE A 147 14.83 -0.95 6.80
C ILE A 147 15.50 -2.14 6.12
N GLU A 148 16.08 -1.87 4.96
CA GLU A 148 16.89 -2.80 4.19
C GLU A 148 18.37 -2.61 4.53
N CYS A 149 19.13 -3.70 4.62
CA CYS A 149 20.59 -3.65 4.75
C CYS A 149 21.25 -4.89 4.15
N ARG A 150 22.58 -4.95 4.21
CA ARG A 150 23.35 -6.14 3.85
C ARG A 150 23.08 -7.27 4.82
N SER A 151 22.85 -8.47 4.30
CA SER A 151 22.48 -9.65 5.09
C SER A 151 23.65 -10.24 5.88
N ASP A 152 24.90 -9.97 5.46
CA ASP A 152 26.13 -10.43 6.12
C ASP A 152 26.71 -9.41 7.12
N ASP A 153 26.15 -8.20 7.22
CA ASP A 153 26.60 -7.17 8.16
C ASP A 153 25.97 -7.36 9.55
N ALA A 154 26.56 -8.27 10.34
CA ALA A 154 26.10 -8.61 11.68
C ALA A 154 26.05 -7.39 12.64
N ARG A 155 26.93 -6.40 12.43
CA ARG A 155 26.96 -5.18 13.25
C ARG A 155 25.73 -4.33 12.98
N VAL A 156 25.44 -4.03 11.72
CA VAL A 156 24.25 -3.24 11.33
C VAL A 156 22.97 -3.96 11.74
N ASN A 157 22.87 -5.25 11.46
CA ASN A 157 21.74 -6.08 11.89
C ASN A 157 21.50 -6.02 13.41
N GLY A 158 22.56 -6.14 14.21
CA GLY A 158 22.47 -6.04 15.67
C GLY A 158 21.98 -4.67 16.16
N LEU A 159 22.37 -3.59 15.47
CA LEU A 159 21.91 -2.23 15.79
C LEU A 159 20.44 -1.99 15.42
N LEU A 160 19.97 -2.60 14.33
CA LEU A 160 18.60 -2.43 13.85
C LEU A 160 17.59 -3.25 14.65
N ALA A 161 17.99 -4.35 15.27
CA ALA A 161 17.09 -5.30 15.93
C ALA A 161 16.12 -4.67 16.94
N CYS A 162 16.50 -3.60 17.63
CA CYS A 162 15.64 -2.91 18.59
C CYS A 162 14.49 -2.10 17.96
N LEU A 163 14.54 -1.88 16.64
CA LEU A 163 13.53 -1.14 15.88
C LEU A 163 12.44 -2.07 15.30
N ASP A 164 12.65 -3.39 15.33
CA ASP A 164 11.66 -4.34 14.81
C ASP A 164 10.42 -4.36 15.69
N HIS A 165 9.26 -4.34 15.03
CA HIS A 165 7.96 -4.48 15.68
C HIS A 165 7.30 -5.79 15.20
N PRO A 166 7.41 -6.89 16.00
CA PRO A 166 7.03 -8.24 15.57
C PRO A 166 5.60 -8.36 15.04
N ASP A 167 4.64 -7.65 15.65
CA ASP A 167 3.23 -7.68 15.25
C ASP A 167 2.99 -6.97 13.92
N THR A 168 3.74 -5.89 13.64
CA THR A 168 3.70 -5.27 12.31
C THR A 168 4.34 -6.19 11.30
N HIS A 169 5.50 -6.75 11.64
CA HIS A 169 6.24 -7.64 10.76
C HIS A 169 5.37 -8.84 10.34
N THR A 170 4.67 -9.46 11.28
CA THR A 170 3.76 -10.59 11.02
C THR A 170 2.61 -10.22 10.08
N ARG A 171 1.93 -9.09 10.34
CA ARG A 171 0.86 -8.58 9.46
C ARG A 171 1.37 -8.29 8.05
N VAL A 172 2.50 -7.61 7.95
CA VAL A 172 3.13 -7.25 6.67
C VAL A 172 3.58 -8.49 5.90
N ARG A 173 4.05 -9.55 6.57
CA ARG A 173 4.40 -10.83 5.91
C ARG A 173 3.19 -11.50 5.27
N ALA A 174 2.03 -11.52 5.93
CA ALA A 174 0.82 -12.06 5.34
C ALA A 174 0.35 -11.26 4.12
N GLU A 175 0.30 -9.93 4.25
CA GLU A 175 -0.06 -9.03 3.15
C GLU A 175 0.89 -9.19 1.96
N ARG A 176 2.20 -9.25 2.22
CA ARG A 176 3.22 -9.42 1.19
C ARG A 176 3.11 -10.78 0.51
N ALA A 177 2.98 -11.88 1.26
CA ALA A 177 2.84 -13.21 0.68
C ALA A 177 1.65 -13.34 -0.29
N MET A 178 0.53 -12.68 0.03
CA MET A 178 -0.61 -12.59 -0.88
C MET A 178 -0.26 -11.81 -2.15
N ASN A 179 0.36 -10.64 -2.02
CA ASN A 179 0.72 -9.80 -3.16
C ASN A 179 1.75 -10.47 -4.09
N GLU A 180 2.72 -11.17 -3.52
CA GLU A 180 3.74 -11.91 -4.25
C GLU A 180 3.10 -13.01 -5.09
N ARG A 181 2.20 -13.79 -4.48
CA ARG A 181 1.49 -14.88 -5.14
C ARG A 181 0.58 -14.39 -6.28
N LEU A 182 0.05 -13.17 -6.16
CA LEU A 182 -0.72 -12.48 -7.20
C LEU A 182 0.17 -11.83 -8.28
N HIS A 183 1.50 -11.90 -8.17
CA HIS A 183 2.46 -11.17 -9.02
C HIS A 183 2.18 -9.66 -9.04
N GLY A 184 1.82 -9.12 -7.88
CA GLY A 184 1.37 -7.74 -7.73
C GLY A 184 2.51 -6.73 -7.72
N GLY A 185 2.41 -5.71 -8.58
CA GLY A 185 3.26 -4.50 -8.55
C GLY A 185 2.60 -3.26 -7.94
N CYS A 186 3.33 -2.15 -7.88
CA CYS A 186 2.81 -0.86 -7.41
C CYS A 186 1.68 -0.26 -8.27
N GLN A 187 1.49 -0.76 -9.49
CA GLN A 187 0.56 -0.23 -10.49
C GLN A 187 -0.62 -1.16 -10.77
N VAL A 188 -0.80 -2.23 -9.99
CA VAL A 188 -1.98 -3.09 -10.12
C VAL A 188 -3.05 -2.73 -9.08
N PRO A 189 -4.34 -2.98 -9.37
CA PRO A 189 -5.45 -2.69 -8.48
C PRO A 189 -5.62 -3.77 -7.40
N ILE A 190 -4.55 -4.01 -6.64
CA ILE A 190 -4.51 -4.96 -5.53
C ILE A 190 -4.54 -4.18 -4.20
N ALA A 191 -5.38 -4.65 -3.28
CA ALA A 191 -5.37 -4.22 -1.88
C ALA A 191 -5.19 -5.44 -0.97
N GLY A 192 -4.57 -5.22 0.19
CA GLY A 192 -4.41 -6.25 1.20
C GLY A 192 -4.08 -5.65 2.55
N TYR A 193 -4.81 -6.09 3.57
CA TYR A 193 -4.69 -5.56 4.90
C TYR A 193 -4.96 -6.63 5.95
N ALA A 194 -3.99 -6.80 6.85
CA ALA A 194 -4.04 -7.72 7.96
C ALA A 194 -4.17 -6.99 9.29
N THR A 195 -5.03 -7.52 10.16
CA THR A 195 -5.11 -7.17 11.58
C THR A 195 -4.66 -8.37 12.42
N LEU A 196 -4.16 -8.10 13.62
CA LEU A 196 -3.68 -9.12 14.56
C LEU A 196 -4.36 -8.88 15.91
N ASP A 197 -4.98 -9.93 16.46
CA ASP A 197 -5.56 -9.95 17.81
C ASP A 197 -4.98 -11.18 18.55
N GLY A 198 -4.04 -10.93 19.46
CA GLY A 198 -3.24 -11.98 20.07
C GLY A 198 -2.49 -12.80 19.01
N ASP A 199 -2.76 -14.11 18.96
CA ASP A 199 -2.16 -15.04 17.99
C ASP A 199 -3.05 -15.27 16.76
N GLN A 200 -4.10 -14.46 16.54
CA GLN A 200 -5.01 -14.59 15.40
C GLN A 200 -4.84 -13.46 14.41
N ILE A 201 -4.50 -13.80 13.18
CA ILE A 201 -4.43 -12.86 12.06
C ILE A 201 -5.71 -12.94 11.23
N HIS A 202 -6.24 -11.79 10.84
CA HIS A 202 -7.31 -11.64 9.87
C HIS A 202 -6.76 -10.88 8.68
N LEU A 203 -6.62 -11.55 7.54
CA LEU A 203 -6.14 -10.96 6.30
C LEU A 203 -7.32 -10.79 5.34
N ARG A 204 -7.49 -9.56 4.83
CA ARG A 204 -8.42 -9.23 3.75
C ARG A 204 -7.64 -8.89 2.50
N GLY A 205 -8.17 -9.27 1.34
CA GLY A 205 -7.56 -9.06 0.03
C GLY A 205 -8.58 -8.68 -1.02
N LEU A 206 -8.16 -7.90 -2.00
CA LEU A 206 -8.99 -7.45 -3.11
C LEU A 206 -8.19 -7.30 -4.41
N VAL A 207 -8.80 -7.66 -5.53
CA VAL A 207 -8.37 -7.39 -6.90
C VAL A 207 -9.56 -6.88 -7.69
N GLY A 208 -9.45 -5.75 -8.40
CA GLY A 208 -10.59 -5.20 -9.14
C GLY A 208 -10.23 -4.42 -10.39
N ARG A 209 -11.16 -4.30 -11.33
CA ARG A 209 -10.95 -3.47 -12.53
C ARG A 209 -10.93 -1.98 -12.15
N PRO A 210 -10.08 -1.14 -12.79
CA PRO A 210 -9.99 0.29 -12.45
C PRO A 210 -11.31 1.05 -12.55
N ASP A 211 -12.22 0.64 -13.43
CA ASP A 211 -13.55 1.24 -13.58
C ASP A 211 -14.55 0.83 -12.48
N GLY A 212 -14.16 -0.05 -11.55
CA GLY A 212 -15.02 -0.54 -10.48
C GLY A 212 -16.09 -1.55 -10.93
N SER A 213 -16.14 -1.92 -12.22
CA SER A 213 -17.18 -2.80 -12.78
C SER A 213 -17.14 -4.23 -12.25
N HIS A 214 -15.95 -4.67 -11.81
CA HIS A 214 -15.75 -6.01 -11.28
C HIS A 214 -14.65 -5.98 -10.21
N VAL A 215 -15.00 -6.39 -8.99
CA VAL A 215 -14.11 -6.40 -7.84
C VAL A 215 -14.26 -7.71 -7.08
N ILE A 216 -13.16 -8.45 -6.95
CA ILE A 216 -13.09 -9.71 -6.24
C ILE A 216 -12.50 -9.44 -4.86
N ARG A 217 -13.25 -9.80 -3.80
CA ARG A 217 -12.84 -9.70 -2.40
C ARG A 217 -12.71 -11.07 -1.78
N GLY A 218 -11.80 -11.23 -0.84
CA GLY A 218 -11.70 -12.41 0.01
C GLY A 218 -11.10 -12.05 1.37
N GLU A 219 -11.31 -12.95 2.32
CA GLU A 219 -10.71 -12.84 3.64
C GLU A 219 -10.37 -14.22 4.19
N ILE A 220 -9.36 -14.27 5.06
CA ILE A 220 -8.93 -15.49 5.71
C ILE A 220 -8.46 -15.19 7.13
N HIS A 221 -8.71 -16.14 8.04
CA HIS A 221 -8.30 -16.06 9.44
C HIS A 221 -7.43 -17.28 9.78
N GLY A 222 -6.49 -17.11 10.71
CA GLY A 222 -5.70 -18.22 11.22
C GLY A 222 -4.67 -17.79 12.25
N ALA A 223 -3.77 -18.71 12.61
CA ALA A 223 -2.71 -18.42 13.57
C ALA A 223 -1.65 -17.48 12.98
N ALA A 224 -1.08 -16.60 13.79
CA ALA A 224 -0.08 -15.61 13.37
C ALA A 224 1.16 -16.27 12.74
N ARG A 225 1.56 -17.43 13.26
CA ARG A 225 2.65 -18.26 12.72
C ARG A 225 2.44 -18.72 11.27
N ASP A 226 1.19 -18.79 10.82
CA ASP A 226 0.80 -19.24 9.48
C ASP A 226 0.61 -18.06 8.50
N ALA A 227 0.96 -16.84 8.90
CA ALA A 227 0.78 -15.59 8.14
C ALA A 227 1.13 -15.70 6.64
N VAL A 228 2.29 -16.28 6.30
CA VAL A 228 2.72 -16.44 4.90
C VAL A 228 1.80 -17.40 4.14
N THR A 229 1.50 -18.57 4.73
CA THR A 229 0.62 -19.58 4.13
C THR A 229 -0.80 -19.06 3.95
N LEU A 230 -1.32 -18.28 4.91
CA LEU A 230 -2.63 -17.63 4.80
C LEU A 230 -2.65 -16.61 3.66
N GLY A 231 -1.59 -15.83 3.50
CA GLY A 231 -1.45 -14.89 2.39
C GLY A 231 -1.48 -15.59 1.03
N GLN A 232 -0.71 -16.67 0.88
CA GLN A 232 -0.69 -17.48 -0.34
C GLN A 232 -2.06 -18.12 -0.63
N ALA A 233 -2.71 -18.69 0.38
CA ALA A 233 -4.02 -19.32 0.25
C ALA A 233 -5.11 -18.32 -0.17
N LEU A 234 -5.11 -17.11 0.39
CA LEU A 234 -6.04 -16.07 -0.03
C LEU A 234 -5.79 -15.63 -1.48
N ALA A 235 -4.54 -15.51 -1.89
CA ALA A 235 -4.20 -15.20 -3.28
C ALA A 235 -4.66 -16.30 -4.24
N ASP A 236 -4.48 -17.57 -3.89
CA ASP A 236 -4.96 -18.71 -4.69
C ASP A 236 -6.48 -18.69 -4.85
N ASP A 237 -7.22 -18.40 -3.78
CA ASP A 237 -8.68 -18.25 -3.83
C ASP A 237 -9.11 -17.08 -4.74
N LEU A 238 -8.45 -15.93 -4.65
CA LEU A 238 -8.72 -14.79 -5.53
C LEU A 238 -8.44 -15.13 -7.01
N LEU A 239 -7.34 -15.84 -7.29
CA LEU A 239 -6.99 -16.29 -8.64
C LEU A 239 -8.01 -17.28 -9.20
N ALA A 240 -8.45 -18.26 -8.41
CA ALA A 240 -9.46 -19.23 -8.79
C ALA A 240 -10.81 -18.56 -9.15
N ARG A 241 -11.09 -17.38 -8.57
CA ARG A 241 -12.29 -16.57 -8.83
C ARG A 241 -12.11 -15.54 -9.95
N GLY A 242 -10.98 -15.57 -10.67
CA GLY A 242 -10.76 -14.76 -11.87
C GLY A 242 -9.88 -13.52 -11.68
N ALA A 243 -9.21 -13.35 -10.52
CA ALA A 243 -8.29 -12.23 -10.33
C ALA A 243 -7.16 -12.21 -11.37
N GLY A 244 -6.71 -13.38 -11.83
CA GLY A 244 -5.66 -13.48 -12.85
C GLY A 244 -6.03 -12.81 -14.18
N ALA A 245 -7.30 -12.88 -14.59
CA ALA A 245 -7.76 -12.23 -15.82
C ALA A 245 -7.71 -10.70 -15.69
N ILE A 246 -8.15 -10.16 -14.55
CA ILE A 246 -8.09 -8.71 -14.27
C ILE A 246 -6.65 -8.21 -14.29
N LEU A 247 -5.72 -8.98 -13.71
CA LEU A 247 -4.31 -8.61 -13.64
C LEU A 247 -3.63 -8.69 -15.01
N ALA A 248 -3.97 -9.71 -15.83
CA ALA A 248 -3.44 -9.86 -17.18
C ALA A 248 -3.87 -8.71 -18.12
N GLU A 249 -5.14 -8.29 -18.07
CA GLU A 249 -5.67 -7.15 -18.84
C GLU A 249 -4.86 -5.86 -18.64
N LEU A 250 -4.27 -5.68 -17.45
CA LEU A 250 -3.48 -4.50 -17.08
C LEU A 250 -1.98 -4.69 -17.28
N GLY A 251 -1.49 -5.93 -17.24
CA GLY A 251 -0.09 -6.28 -17.50
C GLY A 251 0.30 -6.17 -18.98
N GLU A 252 -0.64 -6.36 -19.90
CA GLU A 252 -0.40 -6.21 -21.36
C GLU A 252 -0.36 -4.73 -21.83
N GLN A 253 -0.70 -3.77 -20.96
CA GLN A 253 -0.76 -2.34 -21.29
C GLN A 253 0.53 -1.56 -20.98
N HIS A 254 1.61 -2.23 -20.52
CA HIS A 254 2.89 -1.64 -20.14
C HIS A 254 4.08 -2.47 -20.61
#